data_AF-A0A6M1MDH6-F1
#
_entry.id   AF-A0A6M1MDH6-F1
#
_cell.length_a   1.000
_cell.length_b   1.000
_cell.length_c   1.000
_cell.angle_alpha   90.00
_cell.angle_beta   90.00
_cell.angle_gamma   90.00
#
_symmetry.space_group_name_H-M   'P 1'
#
loop_
_entity.id
_entity.type
_entity.pdbx_description
1 polymer ?
#
loop_
_entity_poly.entity_id
_entity_poly.type
_entity_poly.pdbx_seq_one_letter_code
_entity_poly.pdbx_strand_id
1 'polypeptide(L)'
;MTGDNDDFSPLHERLHAARRLLAEAYERRDVLARQIATVEATDGIGLPVDLMNAYGAAERAVLVAEADMKDAEHALAIASERLP
;
A
#
# COMPACT_ATOMS: atom_id res chain seq x y z
N MET A 1 21.20 -0.22 31.49
CA MET A 1 19.75 -0.34 31.70
C MET A 1 19.09 0.32 30.50
N THR A 2 18.80 -0.47 29.47
CA THR A 2 18.24 -0.04 28.18
C THR A 2 17.30 -1.14 27.77
N GLY A 3 16.09 -1.14 28.35
CA GLY A 3 15.07 -2.16 28.14
C GLY A 3 13.80 -1.66 27.46
N ASP A 4 13.62 -0.34 27.33
CA ASP A 4 12.32 0.23 26.92
C ASP A 4 12.21 0.54 25.41
N ASN A 5 13.28 0.37 24.62
CA ASN A 5 13.25 0.66 23.17
C ASN A 5 12.90 -0.55 22.29
N ASP A 6 12.88 -1.77 22.85
CA ASP A 6 12.62 -3.00 22.07
C ASP A 6 11.13 -3.33 21.94
N ASP A 7 10.27 -2.85 22.85
CA ASP A 7 8.84 -3.21 22.87
C ASP A 7 8.05 -2.65 21.66
N PHE A 8 8.56 -1.62 21.00
CA PHE A 8 7.96 -1.04 19.79
C PHE A 8 8.61 -1.50 18.48
N SER A 9 9.76 -2.17 18.52
CA SER A 9 10.47 -2.59 17.30
C SER A 9 9.56 -3.37 16.35
N PRO A 10 8.76 -4.36 16.82
CA PRO A 10 7.87 -5.11 15.93
C PRO A 10 6.75 -4.26 15.31
N LEU A 11 6.23 -3.27 16.04
CA LEU A 11 5.16 -2.38 15.56
C LEU A 11 5.69 -1.36 14.55
N HIS A 12 6.88 -0.81 14.81
CA HIS A 12 7.57 0.05 13.85
C HIS A 12 7.95 -0.69 12.57
N GLU A 13 8.49 -1.90 12.69
CA GLU A 13 8.79 -2.76 11.54
C GLU A 13 7.53 -3.07 10.71
N ARG A 14 6.41 -3.40 11.38
CA ARG A 14 5.12 -3.61 10.72
C ARG A 14 4.64 -2.37 9.98
N LEU A 15 4.74 -1.19 10.61
CA LEU A 15 4.36 0.07 9.97
C LEU A 15 5.26 0.40 8.77
N HIS A 16 6.56 0.18 8.90
CA HIS A 16 7.51 0.35 7.79
C HIS A 16 7.21 -0.60 6.63
N ALA A 17 6.92 -1.86 6.91
CA ALA A 17 6.53 -2.84 5.90
C ALA A 17 5.22 -2.43 5.20
N ALA A 18 4.20 -2.00 5.95
CA ALA A 18 2.92 -1.54 5.40
C ALA A 18 3.09 -0.31 4.49
N ARG A 19 3.92 0.67 4.90
CA ARG A 19 4.24 1.85 4.07
C ARG A 19 4.94 1.48 2.78
N ARG A 20 5.87 0.53 2.83
CA ARG A 20 6.56 0.03 1.64
C ARG A 20 5.59 -0.66 0.68
N LEU A 21 4.74 -1.55 1.19
CA LEU A 21 3.73 -2.25 0.39
C LEU A 21 2.75 -1.26 -0.25
N LEU A 22 2.35 -0.22 0.48
CA LEU A 22 1.49 0.83 -0.05
C LEU A 22 2.17 1.60 -1.19
N ALA A 23 3.44 1.97 -1.03
CA ALA A 23 4.21 2.63 -2.08
C ALA A 23 4.33 1.77 -3.34
N GLU A 24 4.65 0.48 -3.19
CA GLU A 24 4.74 -0.48 -4.29
C GLU A 24 3.37 -0.66 -5.00
N ALA A 25 2.28 -0.68 -4.24
CA ALA A 25 0.92 -0.77 -4.80
C ALA A 25 0.54 0.47 -5.61
N TYR A 26 0.86 1.67 -5.12
CA TYR A 26 0.65 2.92 -5.84
C TYR A 26 1.49 2.99 -7.12
N GLU A 27 2.78 2.63 -7.04
CA GLU A 27 3.66 2.60 -8.22
C GLU A 27 3.09 1.68 -9.30
N ARG A 28 2.64 0.47 -8.92
CA ARG A 28 2.04 -0.48 -9.84
C ARG A 28 0.75 0.06 -10.48
N ARG A 29 -0.13 0.68 -9.69
CA ARG A 29 -1.35 1.31 -10.19
C ARG A 29 -1.03 2.41 -11.19
N ASP A 30 -0.06 3.26 -10.89
CA ASP A 30 0.31 4.40 -11.73
C ASP A 30 0.98 3.95 -13.05
N VAL A 31 1.80 2.89 -13.02
CA VAL A 31 2.32 2.26 -14.23
C VAL A 31 1.18 1.75 -15.12
N LEU A 32 0.21 1.04 -14.55
CA LEU A 32 -0.93 0.50 -15.29
C LEU A 32 -1.83 1.61 -15.83
N ALA A 33 -2.07 2.69 -15.07
CA ALA A 33 -2.80 3.86 -15.53
C ALA A 33 -2.14 4.50 -16.76
N ARG A 34 -0.80 4.64 -16.74
CA ARG A 34 -0.04 5.16 -17.91
C ARG A 34 -0.14 4.23 -19.12
N GLN A 35 -0.10 2.91 -18.91
CA GLN A 35 -0.29 1.95 -19.99
C GLN A 35 -1.68 2.04 -20.61
N ILE A 36 -2.73 2.14 -19.78
CA ILE A 36 -4.11 2.36 -20.23
C ILE A 36 -4.19 3.62 -21.09
N ALA A 37 -3.70 4.75 -20.58
CA ALA A 37 -3.72 6.02 -21.32
C ALA A 37 -2.94 5.95 -22.65
N THR A 38 -1.84 5.19 -22.68
CA THR A 38 -1.07 4.96 -23.92
C THR A 38 -1.90 4.18 -24.94
N VAL A 39 -2.52 3.08 -24.52
CA VAL A 39 -3.34 2.23 -25.42
C VAL A 39 -4.58 2.98 -25.92
N GLU A 40 -5.24 3.76 -25.06
CA GLU A 40 -6.36 4.62 -25.47
C GLU A 40 -5.95 5.62 -26.54
N ALA A 41 -4.75 6.18 -26.43
CA ALA A 41 -4.23 7.15 -27.39
C ALA A 41 -3.77 6.51 -28.73
N THR A 42 -3.32 5.25 -28.73
CA THR A 42 -2.74 4.61 -29.92
C THR A 42 -3.72 3.75 -30.71
N ASP A 43 -4.53 2.92 -30.03
CA ASP A 43 -5.21 1.83 -30.70
C ASP A 43 -6.66 2.14 -31.07
N GLY A 44 -7.36 3.02 -30.35
CA GLY A 44 -8.76 3.42 -30.64
C GLY A 44 -9.81 2.27 -30.71
N ILE A 45 -9.37 1.02 -30.60
CA ILE A 45 -10.13 -0.23 -30.79
C ILE A 45 -10.58 -0.82 -29.43
N GLY A 46 -10.33 -0.10 -28.34
CA GLY A 46 -10.74 -0.46 -26.98
C GLY A 46 -9.61 -1.05 -26.14
N LEU A 47 -9.80 -1.00 -24.83
CA LEU A 47 -8.78 -1.42 -23.86
C LEU A 47 -8.73 -2.95 -23.71
N PRO A 48 -7.53 -3.57 -23.67
CA PRO A 48 -7.38 -4.97 -23.37
C PRO A 48 -7.99 -5.32 -22.01
N VAL A 49 -8.85 -6.35 -21.97
CA VAL A 49 -9.53 -6.78 -20.74
C VAL A 49 -8.53 -7.15 -19.65
N ASP A 50 -7.42 -7.80 -20.01
CA ASP A 50 -6.37 -8.16 -19.04
C ASP A 50 -5.70 -6.95 -18.41
N LEU A 51 -5.53 -5.85 -19.17
CA LEU A 51 -4.98 -4.60 -18.66
C LEU A 51 -5.94 -3.95 -17.67
N MET A 52 -7.24 -3.93 -17.98
CA MET A 52 -8.29 -3.45 -17.07
C MET A 52 -8.38 -4.29 -15.79
N ASN A 53 -8.29 -5.61 -15.91
CA ASN A 53 -8.28 -6.52 -14.77
C ASN A 53 -7.05 -6.31 -13.88
N ALA A 54 -5.88 -6.13 -14.49
CA ALA A 54 -4.63 -5.85 -13.78
C ALA A 54 -4.70 -4.50 -13.04
N TYR A 55 -5.25 -3.46 -13.69
CA TYR A 55 -5.46 -2.15 -13.06
C TYR A 55 -6.42 -2.25 -11.87
N GLY A 56 -7.59 -2.88 -12.03
CA GLY A 56 -8.52 -3.07 -10.94
C GLY A 56 -7.95 -3.93 -9.78
N ALA A 57 -7.07 -4.88 -10.08
CA ALA A 57 -6.34 -5.62 -9.05
C ALA A 57 -5.34 -4.74 -8.29
N ALA A 58 -4.63 -3.84 -9.00
CA ALA A 58 -3.73 -2.87 -8.37
C ALA A 58 -4.48 -1.87 -7.49
N GLU A 59 -5.66 -1.40 -7.91
CA GLU A 59 -6.51 -0.53 -7.08
C GLU A 59 -6.95 -1.23 -5.80
N ARG A 60 -7.39 -2.50 -5.88
CA ARG A 60 -7.71 -3.29 -4.68
C ARG A 60 -6.50 -3.48 -3.77
N ALA A 61 -5.32 -3.71 -4.34
CA ALA A 61 -4.09 -3.84 -3.56
C ALA A 61 -3.73 -2.56 -2.81
N VAL A 62 -3.92 -1.38 -3.41
CA VAL A 62 -3.77 -0.08 -2.73
C VAL A 62 -4.71 0.01 -1.53
N LEU A 63 -6.01 -0.31 -1.71
CA LEU A 63 -6.99 -0.24 -0.63
C LEU A 63 -6.64 -1.16 0.55
N VAL A 64 -6.17 -2.38 0.25
CA VAL A 64 -5.71 -3.33 1.28
C VAL A 64 -4.48 -2.78 2.01
N ALA A 65 -3.48 -2.29 1.27
CA ALA A 65 -2.27 -1.75 1.88
C ALA A 65 -2.54 -0.49 2.72
N GLU A 66 -3.48 0.37 2.32
CA GLU A 66 -3.93 1.51 3.11
C GLU A 66 -4.60 1.08 4.41
N ALA A 67 -5.44 0.05 4.38
CA ALA A 67 -6.07 -0.51 5.57
C ALA A 67 -5.02 -1.09 6.52
N ASP A 68 -4.10 -1.89 6.00
CA ASP A 68 -3.00 -2.48 6.80
C ASP A 68 -2.11 -1.42 7.43
N MET A 69 -1.83 -0.32 6.71
CA MET A 69 -1.08 0.81 7.25
C MET A 69 -1.83 1.49 8.39
N LYS A 70 -3.13 1.78 8.22
CA LYS A 70 -3.96 2.40 9.26
C LYS A 70 -4.06 1.52 10.50
N ASP A 71 -4.19 0.20 10.32
CA ASP A 71 -4.21 -0.76 11.41
C ASP A 71 -2.87 -0.79 12.17
N ALA A 72 -1.74 -0.72 11.45
CA ALA A 72 -0.42 -0.64 12.07
C ALA A 72 -0.21 0.69 12.84
N GLU A 73 -0.65 1.82 12.28
CA GLU A 73 -0.61 3.13 12.95
C GLU A 73 -1.49 3.14 14.20
N HIS A 74 -2.68 2.55 14.13
CA HIS A 74 -3.58 2.43 15.28
C HIS A 74 -2.99 1.54 16.38
N ALA A 75 -2.41 0.40 16.03
CA ALA A 75 -1.75 -0.49 16.99
C ALA A 75 -0.58 0.22 17.70
N LEU A 76 0.21 0.99 16.97
CA LEU A 76 1.30 1.78 17.54
C LEU A 76 0.79 2.88 18.49
N ALA A 77 -0.28 3.57 18.13
CA ALA A 77 -0.91 4.59 18.98
C ALA A 77 -1.42 4.00 20.30
N ILE A 78 -2.17 2.89 20.24
CA ILE A 78 -2.65 2.18 21.45
C ILE A 78 -1.49 1.75 22.34
N ALA A 79 -0.42 1.21 21.75
CA ALA A 79 0.75 0.77 22.52
C ALA A 79 1.47 1.96 23.18
N SER A 80 1.51 3.12 22.52
CA SER A 80 2.11 4.36 23.05
C SER A 80 1.28 4.96 24.19
N GLU A 81 -0.05 4.89 24.12
CA GLU A 81 -0.97 5.39 25.16
C GLU A 81 -1.02 4.53 26.43
N ARG A 82 -0.57 3.27 26.35
CA ARG A 82 -0.58 2.32 27.47
C ARG A 82 0.70 2.34 28.32
N LEU A 83 1.66 3.19 27.98
CA LEU A 83 2.83 3.43 28.83
C LEU A 83 2.46 4.35 30.02
N PRO A 84 2.88 3.99 31.25
CA PRO A 84 2.68 4.81 32.44
C PRO A 84 3.52 6.09 32.45
#